data_AF-A0A846NH52-F1
#
_entry.id   AF-A0A846NH52-F1
#
_cell.length_a   1.000
_cell.length_b   1.000
_cell.length_c   1.000
_cell.angle_alpha   90.00
_cell.angle_beta   90.00
_cell.angle_gamma   90.00
#
_symmetry.space_group_name_H-M   'P 1'
#
loop_
_entity.id
_entity.type
_entity.pdbx_description
1 polymer ?
#
loop_
_entity_poly.entity_id
_entity_poly.type
_entity_poly.pdbx_seq_one_letter_code
_entity_poly.pdbx_strand_id
1 'polypeptide(L)'
;MKYSIKSKEKVRALSTVSISHIHASKVCKVLNRKKFSDAKKFLEKLINKEVSINGKHFTKTSEEILKILNQLESNARTLDLDLNSLNLFISSHKGTTMYRGRRDRRHGIKLKSAHIQAVLSDKDGFGKKVRERSNKK
;
A
#
# COMPACT_ATOMS: atom_id res chain seq x y z
N MET A 1 10.83 -12.09 6.04
CA MET A 1 9.72 -12.11 5.06
C MET A 1 10.26 -11.60 3.73
N LYS A 2 10.04 -12.31 2.61
CA LYS A 2 10.44 -11.84 1.27
C LYS A 2 9.38 -10.89 0.72
N TYR A 3 9.78 -9.84 0.00
CA TYR A 3 8.85 -8.99 -0.75
C TYR A 3 8.19 -9.84 -1.85
N SER A 4 6.86 -9.78 -1.94
CA SER A 4 6.11 -10.44 -3.01
C SER A 4 6.27 -9.68 -4.33
N ILE A 5 6.46 -8.37 -4.23
CA ILE A 5 6.76 -7.49 -5.35
C ILE A 5 8.23 -7.72 -5.69
N LYS A 6 8.50 -8.23 -6.90
CA LYS A 6 9.86 -8.43 -7.42
C LYS A 6 10.12 -7.37 -8.48
N SER A 7 10.60 -6.20 -8.07
CA SER A 7 11.15 -5.20 -8.99
C SER A 7 12.66 -5.08 -8.81
N LYS A 8 13.33 -4.40 -9.74
CA LYS A 8 14.77 -4.04 -9.69
C LYS A 8 15.05 -2.94 -8.63
N GLU A 9 14.28 -2.94 -7.54
CA GLU A 9 13.82 -1.79 -6.75
C GLU A 9 14.89 -0.81 -6.27
N LYS A 10 14.50 0.48 -6.24
CA LYS A 10 15.30 1.56 -5.66
C LYS A 10 15.01 1.80 -4.17
N VAL A 11 13.74 1.79 -3.72
CA VAL A 11 13.35 2.07 -2.31
C VAL A 11 12.20 1.18 -1.84
N ARG A 12 12.29 0.67 -0.61
CA ARG A 12 11.33 -0.28 -0.01
C ARG A 12 10.85 0.17 1.37
N ALA A 13 9.63 -0.21 1.71
CA ALA A 13 9.14 -0.23 3.09
C ALA A 13 8.21 -1.43 3.34
N LEU A 14 8.26 -1.95 4.56
CA LEU A 14 7.45 -3.07 5.00
C LEU A 14 7.06 -2.84 6.46
N SER A 15 5.78 -3.04 6.77
CA SER A 15 5.30 -2.99 8.15
C SER A 15 4.17 -3.98 8.41
N THR A 16 3.99 -4.32 9.68
CA THR A 16 2.85 -5.11 10.17
C THR A 16 1.99 -4.21 11.03
N VAL A 17 0.72 -4.07 10.68
CA VAL A 17 -0.19 -3.09 11.27
C VAL A 17 -1.48 -3.74 11.77
N SER A 18 -2.01 -3.20 12.87
CA SER A 18 -3.23 -3.69 13.54
C SER A 18 -4.50 -3.16 12.87
N ILE A 19 -4.70 -3.57 11.62
CA ILE A 19 -5.85 -3.21 10.78
C ILE A 19 -6.41 -4.43 10.05
N SER A 20 -7.62 -4.29 9.50
CA SER A 20 -8.20 -5.33 8.64
C SER A 20 -7.46 -5.41 7.31
N HIS A 21 -6.96 -6.60 6.97
CA HIS A 21 -6.34 -6.83 5.65
C HIS A 21 -7.31 -6.56 4.48
N ILE A 22 -8.62 -6.76 4.66
CA ILE A 22 -9.63 -6.51 3.61
C ILE A 22 -9.75 -5.01 3.34
N HIS A 23 -9.79 -4.20 4.40
CA HIS A 23 -9.82 -2.75 4.27
C HIS A 23 -8.52 -2.22 3.67
N ALA A 24 -7.38 -2.70 4.18
CA ALA A 24 -6.06 -2.37 3.63
C ALA A 24 -5.97 -2.73 2.15
N SER A 25 -6.42 -3.92 1.75
CA SER A 25 -6.44 -4.35 0.35
C SER A 25 -7.27 -3.41 -0.54
N LYS A 26 -8.45 -2.96 -0.08
CA LYS A 26 -9.27 -1.99 -0.84
C LYS A 26 -8.54 -0.67 -1.06
N VAL A 27 -7.91 -0.11 -0.02
CA VAL A 27 -7.16 1.14 -0.12
C VAL A 27 -5.91 0.96 -0.99
N CYS A 28 -5.12 -0.09 -0.76
CA CYS A 28 -3.93 -0.39 -1.55
C CYS A 28 -4.24 -0.57 -3.04
N LYS A 29 -5.37 -1.21 -3.41
CA LYS A 29 -5.78 -1.34 -4.81
C LYS A 29 -5.97 0.01 -5.51
N VAL A 30 -6.49 1.01 -4.81
CA VAL A 30 -6.70 2.36 -5.36
C VAL A 30 -5.39 3.12 -5.48
N LEU A 31 -4.49 2.98 -4.51
CA LEU A 31 -3.20 3.66 -4.49
C LEU A 31 -2.18 3.06 -5.46
N ASN A 32 -2.29 1.76 -5.74
CA ASN A 32 -1.32 1.06 -6.56
C ASN A 32 -1.18 1.69 -7.95
N ARG A 33 0.06 1.87 -8.40
CA ARG A 33 0.44 2.49 -9.68
C ARG A 33 0.16 3.99 -9.80
N LYS A 34 -0.24 4.68 -8.73
CA LYS A 34 -0.29 6.15 -8.71
C LYS A 34 1.11 6.73 -8.53
N LYS A 35 1.28 8.01 -8.89
CA LYS A 35 2.46 8.77 -8.47
C LYS A 35 2.49 8.88 -6.95
N PHE A 36 3.69 8.96 -6.37
CA PHE A 36 3.84 9.05 -4.91
C PHE A 36 3.12 10.26 -4.30
N SER A 37 3.28 11.44 -4.92
CA SER A 37 2.62 12.68 -4.48
C SER A 37 1.08 12.57 -4.49
N ASP A 38 0.52 12.04 -5.58
CA ASP A 38 -0.93 11.85 -5.71
C ASP A 38 -1.48 10.85 -4.69
N ALA A 39 -0.71 9.80 -4.38
CA ALA A 39 -1.07 8.81 -3.38
C ALA A 39 -1.16 9.42 -1.97
N LYS A 40 -0.19 10.27 -1.60
CA LYS A 40 -0.17 10.97 -0.29
C LYS A 40 -1.36 11.91 -0.16
N LYS A 41 -1.59 12.76 -1.17
CA LYS A 41 -2.74 13.68 -1.23
C LYS A 41 -4.07 12.95 -1.16
N PHE A 42 -4.20 11.80 -1.84
CA PHE A 42 -5.42 11.00 -1.79
C PHE A 42 -5.70 10.44 -0.39
N LEU A 43 -4.67 10.00 0.33
CA LEU A 43 -4.81 9.52 1.71
C LEU A 43 -5.24 10.65 2.66
N GLU A 44 -4.67 11.84 2.52
CA GLU A 44 -5.07 13.03 3.31
C GLU A 44 -6.56 13.35 3.10
N LYS A 45 -7.03 13.35 1.85
CA LYS A 45 -8.46 13.53 1.54
C LYS A 45 -9.36 12.46 2.15
N LEU A 46 -8.90 11.20 2.20
CA LEU A 46 -9.63 10.12 2.86
C LEU A 46 -9.70 10.32 4.38
N ILE A 47 -8.62 10.80 5.00
CA ILE A 47 -8.56 11.09 6.45
C ILE A 47 -9.51 12.25 6.77
N ASN A 48 -9.50 13.31 5.96
CA ASN A 48 -10.41 14.46 6.05
C ASN A 48 -11.86 14.15 5.68
N LYS A 49 -12.14 12.92 5.21
CA LYS A 49 -13.47 12.45 4.76
C LYS A 49 -14.04 13.20 3.55
N GLU A 50 -13.20 13.89 2.77
CA GLU A 50 -13.62 14.54 1.52
C GLU A 50 -13.91 13.52 0.41
N VAL A 51 -13.16 12.43 0.41
CA VAL A 51 -13.28 11.35 -0.59
C VAL A 51 -13.65 10.05 0.12
N SER A 52 -14.43 9.20 -0.53
CA SER A 52 -14.76 7.86 -0.04
C SER A 52 -14.44 6.79 -1.08
N ILE A 53 -14.14 5.58 -0.61
CA ILE A 53 -14.02 4.38 -1.44
C ILE A 53 -15.25 3.53 -1.16
N ASN A 54 -16.13 3.40 -2.15
CA ASN A 54 -17.40 2.66 -2.03
C ASN A 54 -18.22 3.09 -0.79
N GLY A 55 -18.35 4.40 -0.58
CA GLY A 55 -19.13 4.96 0.54
C GLY A 55 -18.44 4.92 1.90
N LYS A 56 -17.15 4.54 1.99
CA LYS A 56 -16.40 4.51 3.25
C LYS A 56 -15.05 5.21 3.14
N HIS A 57 -14.68 5.96 4.18
CA HIS A 57 -13.45 6.78 4.19
C HIS A 57 -12.19 6.04 4.68
N PHE A 58 -12.34 4.91 5.37
CA PHE A 58 -11.22 4.07 5.86
C PHE A 58 -10.14 4.82 6.67
N THR A 59 -10.52 5.84 7.45
CA THR A 59 -9.61 6.76 8.20
C THR A 59 -8.43 6.06 8.88
N LYS A 60 -8.68 5.11 9.79
CA LYS A 60 -7.62 4.36 10.50
C LYS A 60 -6.66 3.62 9.56
N THR A 61 -7.17 3.06 8.46
CA THR A 61 -6.33 2.37 7.48
C THR A 61 -5.49 3.35 6.70
N SER A 62 -6.05 4.51 6.34
CA SER A 62 -5.35 5.58 5.65
C SER A 62 -4.23 6.17 6.51
N GLU A 63 -4.45 6.39 7.81
CA GLU A 63 -3.43 6.85 8.76
C GLU A 63 -2.24 5.87 8.85
N GLU A 64 -2.51 4.58 8.99
CA GLU A 64 -1.45 3.56 9.05
C GLU A 64 -0.67 3.45 7.74
N ILE A 65 -1.34 3.58 6.59
CA ILE A 65 -0.65 3.59 5.28
C ILE A 65 0.17 4.87 5.11
N LEU A 66 -0.31 6.03 5.58
CA LEU A 66 0.41 7.29 5.51
C LEU A 66 1.75 7.22 6.26
N LYS A 67 1.79 6.56 7.42
CA LYS A 67 3.03 6.29 8.17
C LYS A 67 4.05 5.52 7.32
N ILE A 68 3.60 4.54 6.54
CA ILE A 68 4.45 3.74 5.64
C ILE A 68 4.95 4.60 4.47
N LEU A 69 4.12 5.49 3.92
CA LEU A 69 4.55 6.42 2.87
C LEU A 69 5.60 7.41 3.39
N ASN A 70 5.45 7.90 4.62
CA ASN A 70 6.46 8.76 5.25
C ASN A 70 7.79 8.02 5.46
N GLN A 71 7.74 6.72 5.81
CA GLN A 71 8.94 5.89 5.88
C GLN A 71 9.60 5.72 4.50
N LEU A 72 8.81 5.49 3.44
CA LEU A 72 9.31 5.45 2.06
C LEU A 72 9.96 6.76 1.65
N GLU A 73 9.35 7.90 2.00
CA GLU A 73 9.88 9.23 1.72
C GLU A 73 11.25 9.44 2.40
N SER A 74 11.35 9.07 3.69
CA SER A 74 12.62 9.13 4.42
C SER A 74 13.70 8.28 3.74
N ASN A 75 13.38 7.05 3.35
CA ASN A 75 14.32 6.16 2.69
C ASN A 75 14.74 6.67 1.30
N ALA A 76 13.81 7.27 0.55
CA ALA A 76 14.09 7.84 -0.77
C ALA A 76 15.01 9.06 -0.67
N ARG A 77 14.83 9.90 0.37
CA ARG A 77 15.73 11.03 0.65
C ARG A 77 17.14 10.57 0.99
N THR A 78 17.29 9.50 1.77
CA THR A 78 18.61 8.91 2.06
C THR A 78 19.32 8.42 0.79
N LEU A 79 18.57 8.02 -0.23
CA LEU A 79 19.09 7.55 -1.52
C LEU A 79 19.13 8.66 -2.59
N ASP A 80 18.82 9.90 -2.23
CA ASP A 80 18.80 11.08 -3.10
C ASP A 80 17.98 10.89 -4.40
N LEU A 81 16.78 10.32 -4.26
CA LEU A 81 15.87 10.07 -5.38
C LEU A 81 14.77 11.13 -5.46
N ASP A 82 14.47 11.57 -6.69
CA ASP A 82 13.32 12.44 -6.93
C ASP A 82 11.99 11.67 -6.75
N LEU A 83 11.17 12.15 -5.83
CA LEU A 83 9.89 11.53 -5.48
C LEU A 83 8.78 11.78 -6.51
N ASN A 84 8.91 12.82 -7.34
CA ASN A 84 7.85 13.24 -8.27
C ASN A 84 7.76 12.35 -9.51
N SER A 85 8.89 11.77 -9.91
CA SER A 85 9.00 10.83 -11.02
C SER A 85 8.59 9.39 -10.64
N LEU A 86 8.66 9.04 -9.35
CA LEU A 86 8.42 7.69 -8.86
C LEU A 86 6.93 7.33 -8.73
N ASN A 87 6.61 6.08 -9.06
CA ASN A 87 5.28 5.50 -8.84
C ASN A 87 5.30 4.57 -7.63
N LEU A 88 4.16 4.55 -6.94
CA LEU A 88 3.93 3.73 -5.78
C LEU A 88 3.36 2.37 -6.19
N PHE A 89 4.07 1.31 -5.82
CA PHE A 89 3.58 -0.06 -5.88
C PHE A 89 3.32 -0.55 -4.46
N ILE A 90 2.06 -0.81 -4.14
CA ILE A 90 1.65 -1.16 -2.78
C ILE A 90 0.72 -2.37 -2.79
N SER A 91 0.98 -3.31 -1.89
CA SER A 91 0.16 -4.48 -1.68
C SER A 91 -0.12 -4.69 -0.18
N SER A 92 -1.22 -5.38 0.10
CA SER A 92 -1.55 -5.83 1.45
C SER A 92 -1.75 -7.34 1.46
N HIS A 93 -1.15 -7.99 2.43
CA HIS A 93 -1.28 -9.42 2.70
C HIS A 93 -1.89 -9.62 4.09
N LYS A 94 -2.52 -10.78 4.27
CA LYS A 94 -3.08 -11.17 5.58
C LYS A 94 -1.93 -11.31 6.59
N GLY A 95 -2.06 -10.62 7.72
CA GLY A 95 -1.11 -10.71 8.82
C GLY A 95 -1.27 -11.98 9.65
N THR A 96 -0.33 -12.21 10.56
CA THR A 96 -0.44 -13.26 11.57
C THR A 96 -1.76 -13.13 12.33
N THR A 97 -2.52 -14.23 12.39
CA THR A 97 -3.79 -14.25 13.13
C THR A 97 -3.49 -14.41 14.61
N MET A 98 -3.56 -13.31 15.36
CA MET A 98 -3.40 -13.32 16.82
C MET A 98 -4.76 -13.52 17.48
N TYR A 99 -4.75 -14.18 18.64
CA TYR A 99 -5.94 -14.39 19.46
C TYR A 99 -5.78 -13.62 20.77
N ARG A 100 -6.84 -12.94 21.22
CA ARG A 100 -6.87 -12.30 22.53
C ARG A 100 -7.69 -13.12 23.52
N GLY A 101 -7.24 -13.22 24.76
CA GLY A 101 -8.05 -13.75 25.85
C GLY A 101 -9.34 -12.93 26.02
N ARG A 102 -10.47 -13.60 26.28
CA ARG A 102 -11.77 -12.94 26.50
C ARG A 102 -12.48 -13.50 27.71
N ARG A 103 -13.24 -12.62 28.37
CA ARG A 103 -14.18 -12.98 29.45
C ARG A 103 -15.54 -13.45 28.90
N ASP A 104 -16.06 -12.82 27.84
CA ASP A 104 -17.33 -13.21 27.17
C ASP A 104 -17.07 -13.82 25.78
N ARG A 105 -17.66 -15.00 25.53
CA ARG A 105 -17.55 -15.78 24.29
C ARG A 105 -18.30 -15.17 23.10
N ARG A 106 -19.27 -14.28 23.30
CA ARG A 106 -20.03 -13.64 22.22
C ARG A 106 -19.20 -12.68 21.37
N HIS A 107 -18.08 -12.20 21.90
CA HIS A 107 -17.19 -11.30 21.17
C HIS A 107 -16.09 -12.05 20.42
N GLY A 108 -15.85 -11.67 19.16
CA GLY A 108 -14.78 -12.25 18.35
C GLY A 108 -13.39 -12.20 19.01
N ILE A 109 -12.67 -13.34 18.91
CA ILE A 109 -11.36 -13.60 19.53
C ILE A 109 -10.19 -13.19 18.61
N LYS A 110 -10.38 -13.29 17.30
CA LYS A 110 -9.32 -13.01 16.30
C LYS A 110 -9.02 -11.52 16.20
N LEU A 111 -7.78 -11.14 16.45
CA LEU A 111 -7.26 -9.81 16.19
C LEU A 111 -6.96 -9.64 14.70
N LYS A 112 -7.18 -8.43 14.21
CA LYS A 112 -6.95 -8.07 12.81
C LYS A 112 -5.51 -7.58 12.68
N SER A 113 -4.76 -8.22 11.78
CA SER A 113 -3.41 -7.82 11.41
C SER A 113 -3.28 -7.88 9.90
N ALA A 114 -2.52 -6.94 9.34
CA ALA A 114 -2.17 -6.89 7.93
C ALA A 114 -0.68 -6.62 7.77
N HIS A 115 -0.06 -7.29 6.81
CA HIS A 115 1.27 -6.94 6.33
C HIS A 115 1.11 -6.02 5.12
N ILE A 116 1.79 -4.88 5.12
CA ILE A 116 1.77 -3.94 4.00
C ILE A 116 3.17 -3.86 3.44
N GLN A 117 3.28 -4.04 2.12
CA GLN A 117 4.51 -3.90 1.36
C GLN A 117 4.36 -2.73 0.41
N ALA A 118 5.32 -1.82 0.40
CA ALA A 118 5.32 -0.67 -0.47
C ALA A 118 6.71 -0.47 -1.09
N VAL A 119 6.70 -0.11 -2.37
CA VAL A 119 7.89 -0.02 -3.22
C VAL A 119 7.73 1.21 -4.11
N LEU A 120 8.82 1.96 -4.28
CA LEU A 120 8.90 3.03 -5.26
C LEU A 120 9.72 2.59 -6.46
N SER A 121 9.20 2.83 -7.66
CA SER A 121 9.93 2.60 -8.90
C SER A 121 9.46 3.49 -10.05
N ASP A 122 10.34 3.65 -11.03
CA ASP A 122 10.02 4.28 -12.31
C ASP A 122 8.97 3.46 -13.08
N LYS A 123 8.19 4.10 -13.97
CA LYS A 123 7.06 3.47 -14.70
C LYS A 123 7.48 2.20 -15.45
N ASP A 124 8.71 2.19 -15.96
CA ASP A 124 9.24 1.11 -16.79
C ASP A 124 9.61 -0.15 -15.99
N GLY A 125 9.72 -0.06 -14.66
CA GLY A 125 10.14 -1.16 -13.78
C GLY A 125 9.17 -2.35 -13.74
N PHE A 126 7.93 -2.18 -14.18
CA PHE A 126 6.89 -3.22 -14.26
C PHE A 126 6.24 -3.30 -15.64
N GLY A 127 6.98 -2.91 -16.70
CA GLY A 127 6.52 -3.03 -18.07
C GLY A 127 6.24 -4.50 -18.41
N LYS A 128 4.96 -4.87 -18.56
CA LYS A 128 4.65 -5.91 -19.54
C LYS A 128 5.19 -5.38 -20.86
N LYS A 129 6.16 -6.06 -21.49
CA LYS A 129 6.46 -5.81 -22.90
C LYS A 129 5.13 -5.94 -23.65
N VAL A 130 4.57 -4.83 -24.12
CA VAL A 130 3.45 -4.88 -25.05
C VAL A 130 4.04 -5.54 -26.29
N ARG A 131 3.60 -6.76 -26.60
CA ARG A 131 3.97 -7.38 -27.87
C ARG A 131 3.36 -6.50 -28.96
N GLU A 132 4.20 -5.87 -29.77
CA GLU A 132 3.73 -5.25 -31.01
C GLU A 132 3.02 -6.35 -31.82
N ARG A 133 1.74 -6.13 -32.15
CA ARG A 133 1.06 -7.00 -33.11
C ARG A 133 1.64 -6.65 -34.47
N SER A 134 2.47 -7.52 -35.03
CA SER A 134 2.82 -7.41 -36.44
C SER A 134 1.54 -7.60 -37.25
N ASN A 135 1.04 -6.51 -37.86
CA ASN A 135 0.00 -6.61 -38.88
C ASN A 135 0.63 -7.31 -40.08
N LYS A 136 0.46 -8.63 -40.15
CA LYS A 136 0.83 -9.42 -41.32
C LYS A 136 -0.22 -9.11 -42.39
N LYS A 137 0.20 -8.34 -43.41
CA LYS A 137 -0.57 -8.12 -44.64
C LYS A 137 -0.75 -9.42 -45.39
#